data_AF-A0A6J7ZSW3-F1
#
_entry.id   AF-A0A6J7ZSW3-F1
#
_cell.length_a   1.000
_cell.length_b   1.000
_cell.length_c   1.000
_cell.angle_alpha   90.00
_cell.angle_beta   90.00
_cell.angle_gamma   90.00
#
_symmetry.space_group_name_H-M   'P 1'
#
loop_
_entity.id
_entity.type
_entity.pdbx_description
1 polymer ?
#
loop_
_entity_poly.entity_id
_entity_poly.type
_entity_poly.pdbx_seq_one_letter_code
_entity_poly.pdbx_strand_id
1 'polypeptide(L)'
;MTLTIDKILYSNLLAKITPQVIETEEEYDRILAIVEGLTFSKTLTPEERVLLKLLVQLIETYESEHYPIDEPKFDLILPEFS
;
A
#
# COMPACT_ATOMS: atom_id res chain seq x y z
N MET A 1 8.64 -7.32 20.26
CA MET A 1 9.53 -8.34 19.66
C MET A 1 10.27 -7.63 18.53
N THR A 2 11.57 -7.36 18.69
CA THR A 2 12.41 -6.81 17.62
C THR A 2 12.59 -7.88 16.57
N LEU A 3 11.85 -7.78 15.46
CA LEU A 3 12.03 -8.64 14.30
C LEU A 3 13.46 -8.42 13.81
N THR A 4 14.32 -9.42 13.97
CA THR A 4 15.67 -9.39 13.41
C THR A 4 15.53 -9.52 11.90
N ILE A 5 15.42 -8.38 11.22
CA ILE A 5 15.38 -8.31 9.76
C ILE A 5 16.76 -8.70 9.26
N ASP A 6 16.83 -9.75 8.45
CA ASP A 6 18.04 -10.03 7.68
C ASP A 6 18.19 -8.96 6.60
N LYS A 7 19.20 -8.09 6.79
CA LYS A 7 19.45 -6.96 5.89
C LYS A 7 19.81 -7.41 4.48
N ILE A 8 20.42 -8.58 4.30
CA ILE A 8 20.82 -9.09 2.98
C ILE A 8 19.58 -9.55 2.23
N LEU A 9 18.73 -10.36 2.89
CA LEU A 9 17.45 -10.79 2.31
C LEU A 9 16.56 -9.60 1.98
N TYR A 10 16.44 -8.64 2.90
CA TYR A 10 15.65 -7.44 2.69
C TYR A 10 16.20 -6.58 1.54
N SER A 11 17.53 -6.40 1.44
CA SER A 11 18.14 -5.66 0.34
C SER A 11 17.91 -6.33 -1.02
N ASN A 12 17.94 -7.67 -1.08
CA ASN A 12 17.63 -8.41 -2.30
C ASN A 12 16.16 -8.24 -2.72
N LEU A 13 15.25 -8.24 -1.76
CA LEU A 13 13.82 -7.97 -2.01
C LEU A 13 13.62 -6.55 -2.54
N LEU A 14 14.27 -5.56 -1.93
CA LEU A 14 14.24 -4.17 -2.39
C LEU A 14 14.83 -4.03 -3.80
N ALA A 15 15.96 -4.68 -4.10
CA ALA A 15 16.56 -4.63 -5.43
C ALA A 15 15.70 -5.29 -6.51
N LYS A 16 14.95 -6.33 -6.14
CA LYS A 16 14.04 -7.02 -7.07
C LYS A 16 12.82 -6.17 -7.43
N ILE A 17 12.27 -5.45 -6.45
CA ILE A 17 11.03 -4.69 -6.59
C ILE A 17 11.31 -3.23 -6.97
N THR A 18 12.49 -2.73 -6.61
CA THR A 18 12.93 -1.34 -6.74
C THR A 18 11.82 -0.36 -6.34
N PRO A 19 11.32 -0.43 -5.09
CA PRO A 19 10.20 0.40 -4.67
C PRO A 19 10.59 1.87 -4.75
N GLN A 20 9.82 2.61 -5.53
CA GLN A 20 9.95 4.05 -5.69
C GLN A 20 8.61 4.72 -5.40
N VAL A 21 8.64 6.04 -5.26
CA VAL A 21 7.42 6.84 -5.19
C VAL A 21 6.63 6.57 -6.46
N ILE A 22 5.35 6.23 -6.30
CA ILE A 22 4.46 5.95 -7.41
C ILE A 22 4.07 7.30 -8.02
N GLU A 23 4.44 7.53 -9.27
CA GLU A 23 4.08 8.72 -10.03
C GLU A 23 3.17 8.38 -11.21
N THR A 24 3.17 7.10 -11.64
CA THR A 24 2.35 6.62 -12.75
C THR A 24 1.44 5.45 -12.36
N GLU A 25 0.36 5.29 -13.12
CA GLU A 25 -0.59 4.17 -12.96
C GLU A 25 0.09 2.81 -13.22
N GLU A 26 1.08 2.76 -14.11
CA GLU A 26 1.82 1.52 -14.40
C GLU A 26 2.70 1.08 -13.22
N GLU A 27 3.20 2.03 -12.44
CA GLU A 27 3.94 1.76 -11.21
C GLU A 27 2.99 1.32 -10.10
N TYR A 28 1.84 1.99 -10.01
CA TYR A 28 0.76 1.63 -9.09
C TYR A 28 0.32 0.19 -9.30
N ASP A 29 -0.03 -0.21 -10.53
CA ASP A 29 -0.46 -1.57 -10.87
C ASP A 29 0.61 -2.62 -10.53
N ARG A 30 1.88 -2.34 -10.82
CA ARG A 30 2.98 -3.26 -10.48
C ARG A 30 3.11 -3.45 -8.97
N ILE A 31 3.09 -2.36 -8.21
CA ILE A 31 3.22 -2.43 -6.75
C ILE A 31 1.98 -3.09 -6.13
N LEU A 32 0.79 -2.79 -6.65
CA LEU A 32 -0.46 -3.41 -6.23
C LEU A 32 -0.43 -4.93 -6.42
N ALA A 33 -0.05 -5.41 -7.61
CA ALA A 33 0.06 -6.85 -7.90
C ALA A 33 1.03 -7.58 -6.95
N ILE A 34 2.13 -6.91 -6.57
CA ILE A 34 3.10 -7.44 -5.60
C ILE A 34 2.50 -7.52 -4.20
N VAL A 35 1.84 -6.43 -3.75
CA VAL A 35 1.16 -6.35 -2.45
C VAL A 35 0.08 -7.42 -2.34
N GLU A 36 -0.70 -7.63 -3.39
CA GLU A 36 -1.70 -8.69 -3.44
C GLU A 36 -1.03 -10.07 -3.31
N GLY A 37 0.00 -10.35 -4.11
CA GLY A 37 0.73 -11.63 -4.03
C GLY A 37 1.31 -11.93 -2.65
N LEU A 38 1.85 -10.91 -1.97
CA LEU A 38 2.31 -11.02 -0.58
C LEU A 38 1.14 -11.19 0.40
N THR A 39 0.02 -10.52 0.20
CA THR A 39 -1.17 -10.61 1.07
C THR A 39 -1.84 -11.98 0.98
N PHE A 40 -1.88 -12.60 -0.20
CA PHE A 40 -2.37 -13.96 -0.41
C PHE A 40 -1.42 -15.03 0.14
N SER A 41 -0.18 -14.67 0.49
CA SER A 41 0.79 -15.62 1.03
C SER A 41 0.50 -15.93 2.51
N LYS A 42 0.19 -17.20 2.81
CA LYS A 42 -0.18 -17.65 4.17
C LYS A 42 0.94 -17.50 5.22
N THR A 43 2.20 -17.45 4.77
CA THR A 43 3.37 -17.38 5.64
C THR A 43 4.32 -16.32 5.11
N LEU A 44 4.18 -15.10 5.63
CA LEU A 44 5.08 -13.99 5.34
C LEU A 44 6.28 -14.02 6.27
N THR A 45 7.48 -13.94 5.69
CA THR A 45 8.72 -13.71 6.43
C THR A 45 8.71 -12.32 7.08
N PRO A 46 9.52 -12.08 8.13
CA PRO A 46 9.69 -10.75 8.71
C PRO A 46 10.05 -9.67 7.68
N GLU A 47 10.90 -10.01 6.72
CA GLU A 47 11.37 -9.14 5.64
C GLU A 47 10.23 -8.78 4.68
N GLU A 48 9.48 -9.79 4.22
CA GLU A 48 8.32 -9.58 3.35
C GLU A 48 7.23 -8.78 4.06
N ARG A 49 7.04 -8.95 5.37
CA ARG A 49 6.08 -8.14 6.13
C ARG A 49 6.48 -6.67 6.17
N VAL A 50 7.78 -6.38 6.36
CA VAL A 50 8.28 -5.00 6.34
C VAL A 50 8.20 -4.40 4.95
N LEU A 51 8.52 -5.19 3.92
CA LEU A 51 8.37 -4.79 2.53
C LEU A 51 6.91 -4.50 2.17
N LEU A 52 5.98 -5.39 2.52
CA LEU A 52 4.55 -5.22 2.34
C LEU A 52 4.07 -3.91 2.96
N LYS A 53 4.48 -3.63 4.20
CA LYS A 53 4.13 -2.38 4.88
C LYS A 53 4.65 -1.15 4.14
N LEU A 54 5.87 -1.21 3.59
CA LEU A 54 6.43 -0.11 2.80
C LEU A 54 5.64 0.10 1.50
N LEU A 55 5.33 -0.98 0.77
CA LEU A 55 4.58 -0.91 -0.48
C LEU A 55 3.16 -0.39 -0.28
N VAL A 56 2.47 -0.84 0.77
CA VAL A 56 1.14 -0.32 1.14
C VAL A 56 1.20 1.19 1.41
N GLN A 57 2.21 1.67 2.14
CA GLN A 57 2.36 3.11 2.39
C GLN A 57 2.54 3.92 1.09
N LEU A 58 3.24 3.37 0.10
CA LEU A 58 3.41 4.03 -1.21
C LEU A 58 2.07 4.11 -1.97
N ILE A 59 1.31 3.02 -1.98
CA ILE A 59 -0.04 2.95 -2.57
C ILE A 59 -0.95 3.98 -1.91
N GLU A 60 -1.04 3.98 -0.57
CA GLU A 60 -1.90 4.93 0.18
C GLU A 60 -1.53 6.38 -0.10
N THR A 61 -0.23 6.68 -0.27
CA THR A 61 0.24 8.03 -0.61
C THR A 61 -0.25 8.43 -2.00
N TYR A 62 -0.10 7.56 -2.99
CA TYR A 62 -0.58 7.80 -4.35
C TYR A 62 -2.10 7.92 -4.41
N GLU A 63 -2.84 7.02 -3.74
CA GLU A 63 -4.30 7.09 -3.66
C GLU A 63 -4.77 8.38 -3.00
N SER A 64 -4.10 8.84 -1.94
CA SER A 64 -4.46 10.10 -1.30
C SER A 64 -4.29 11.32 -2.21
N GLU A 65 -3.33 11.30 -3.14
CA GLU A 65 -3.09 12.40 -4.09
C GLU A 65 -3.98 12.32 -5.33
N HIS A 66 -4.21 11.10 -5.86
CA HIS A 66 -4.93 10.87 -7.12
C HIS A 66 -6.42 10.56 -6.94
N TYR A 67 -6.80 9.92 -5.84
CA TYR A 67 -8.16 9.55 -5.48
C TYR A 67 -8.49 10.05 -4.08
N PRO A 68 -8.48 11.38 -3.84
CA PRO A 68 -8.94 11.91 -2.58
C PRO A 68 -10.36 11.38 -2.37
N ILE A 69 -10.55 10.62 -1.28
CA ILE A 69 -11.89 10.25 -0.85
C ILE A 69 -12.52 11.58 -0.42
N ASP A 70 -13.29 12.18 -1.32
CA ASP A 70 -14.32 13.12 -0.92
C ASP A 70 -15.17 12.33 0.08
N GLU A 71 -15.01 12.65 1.38
CA GLU A 71 -15.97 12.21 2.38
C GLU A 71 -17.34 12.46 1.77
N PRO A 72 -18.24 11.46 1.71
CA PRO A 72 -19.57 11.70 1.23
C PRO A 72 -20.14 12.79 2.13
N LYS A 73 -20.19 14.01 1.61
CA LYS A 73 -20.95 15.09 2.20
C LYS A 73 -22.36 14.56 2.21
N PHE A 74 -22.78 14.05 3.37
CA PHE A 74 -24.17 13.85 3.69
C PHE A 74 -24.82 15.25 3.79
N ASP A 75 -24.83 15.99 2.69
CA ASP A 75 -25.73 17.09 2.39
C ASP A 75 -27.08 16.50 1.94
N LEU A 76 -27.49 15.38 2.57
CA LEU A 76 -28.87 14.92 2.50
C LEU A 76 -29.67 15.79 3.45
N ILE A 77 -30.05 16.94 2.90
CA ILE A 77 -31.17 17.78 3.28
C ILE A 77 -32.26 16.89 3.89
N LEU A 78 -32.38 16.87 5.22
CA LEU A 78 -33.57 16.37 5.86
C LEU A 78 -34.68 17.37 5.51
N PRO A 79 -35.75 16.99 4.78
CA PRO A 79 -36.91 17.86 4.72
C PRO A 79 -37.44 17.95 6.15
N GLU A 80 -37.53 19.18 6.68
CA GLU A 80 -38.33 19.44 7.86
C GLU A 80 -39.75 18.98 7.57
N PHE A 81 -40.13 17.83 8.13
CA PHE A 81 -41.50 17.38 8.12
C PHE A 81 -42.30 18.36 8.99
N SER A 82 -43.04 19.25 8.33
CA SER A 82 -44.00 20.16 8.92
C SER A 82 -45.32 19.48 9.28
#